data_AF-A0A838DFB4-F1
#
_entry.id   AF-A0A838DFB4-F1
#
_cell.length_a   1.000
_cell.length_b   1.000
_cell.length_c   1.000
_cell.angle_alpha   90.00
_cell.angle_beta   90.00
_cell.angle_gamma   90.00
#
_symmetry.space_group_name_H-M   'P 1'
#
loop_
_entity.id
_entity.type
_entity.pdbx_description
1 polymer ?
#
loop_
_entity_poly.entity_id
_entity_poly.type
_entity_poly.pdbx_seq_one_letter_code
_entity_poly.pdbx_strand_id
1 'polypeptide(L)'
;MAYKYPQRFAGVVAMSPVSPITAWAKRLHNVPLWLMHGAKDEQAPVKESEELISAIEKGGGKPRFTRLDERDHFILDQYEGAAIVDWLMAQRKPASAASSSPTQ
;
A
#
# COMPACT_ATOMS: atom_id res chain seq x y z
N MET A 1 -0.88 -3.70 9.59
CA MET A 1 -0.01 -2.81 10.41
C MET A 1 -0.04 -1.36 9.96
N ALA A 2 0.23 -1.04 8.70
CA ALA A 2 0.26 0.35 8.21
C ALA A 2 -1.01 1.16 8.51
N TYR A 3 -2.19 0.57 8.31
CA TYR A 3 -3.46 1.25 8.62
C TYR A 3 -3.65 1.57 10.12
N LYS A 4 -2.96 0.87 11.03
CA LYS A 4 -2.99 1.17 12.48
C LYS A 4 -2.07 2.34 12.82
N TYR A 5 -0.97 2.49 12.08
CA TYR A 5 0.07 3.49 12.32
C TYR A 5 0.49 4.18 11.01
N PRO A 6 -0.40 4.92 10.33
CA PRO A 6 -0.14 5.44 8.99
C PRO A 6 1.03 6.46 8.95
N GLN A 7 1.36 7.06 10.09
CA GLN A 7 2.48 8.00 10.22
C GLN A 7 3.83 7.31 10.47
N ARG A 8 3.88 5.97 10.62
CA ARG A 8 5.12 5.27 11.00
C ARG A 8 5.99 4.90 9.79
N PHE A 9 5.37 4.68 8.63
CA PHE A 9 6.02 4.11 7.46
C PHE A 9 6.19 5.17 6.36
N ALA A 10 7.40 5.23 5.78
CA ALA A 10 7.67 6.08 4.61
C ALA A 10 7.08 5.49 3.33
N GLY A 11 7.01 4.16 3.25
CA GLY A 11 6.42 3.41 2.14
C GLY A 11 6.05 2.01 2.60
N VAL A 12 5.08 1.41 1.92
CA VAL A 12 4.56 0.07 2.21
C VAL A 12 4.43 -0.69 0.90
N VAL A 13 4.95 -1.92 0.89
CA VAL A 13 4.68 -2.91 -0.16
C VAL A 13 3.76 -3.97 0.44
N ALA A 14 2.70 -4.30 -0.27
CA ALA A 14 1.77 -5.36 0.09
C ALA A 14 1.63 -6.35 -1.08
N MET A 15 1.62 -7.64 -0.79
CA MET A 15 1.45 -8.70 -1.77
C MET A 15 0.31 -9.60 -1.31
N SER A 16 -0.65 -9.85 -2.19
CA SER A 16 -1.82 -10.71 -1.97
C SER A 16 -2.46 -10.57 -0.57
N PRO A 17 -2.77 -9.34 -0.11
CA PRO A 17 -3.27 -9.16 1.24
C PRO A 17 -4.65 -9.80 1.43
N VAL A 18 -4.87 -10.39 2.60
CA VAL A 18 -6.12 -11.06 2.95
C VAL A 18 -7.09 -10.10 3.64
N SER A 19 -8.36 -10.24 3.31
CA SER A 19 -9.51 -9.51 3.84
C SER A 19 -9.57 -9.44 5.36
N PRO A 20 -10.22 -8.40 5.95
CA PRO A 20 -10.94 -7.31 5.27
C PRO A 20 -10.06 -6.07 5.08
N ILE A 21 -9.64 -5.79 3.84
CA ILE A 21 -8.65 -4.72 3.58
C ILE A 21 -9.29 -3.41 3.11
N THR A 22 -10.46 -3.46 2.45
CA THR A 22 -11.18 -2.27 1.94
C THR A 22 -11.48 -1.25 3.05
N ALA A 23 -11.73 -1.74 4.28
CA ALA A 23 -11.98 -0.91 5.46
C ALA A 23 -10.78 -0.01 5.86
N TRP A 24 -9.59 -0.25 5.32
CA TRP A 24 -8.37 0.48 5.68
C TRP A 24 -8.12 1.72 4.81
N ALA A 25 -8.87 1.90 3.72
CA ALA A 25 -8.66 2.96 2.74
C ALA A 25 -8.52 4.36 3.36
N LYS A 26 -9.45 4.73 4.26
CA LYS A 26 -9.44 6.03 4.95
C LYS A 26 -8.14 6.27 5.74
N ARG A 27 -7.48 5.23 6.24
CA ARG A 27 -6.22 5.38 6.98
C ARG A 27 -4.99 5.27 6.08
N LEU A 28 -5.12 4.66 4.91
CA LEU A 28 -4.02 4.42 3.98
C LEU A 28 -3.87 5.51 2.91
N HIS A 29 -4.83 6.44 2.75
CA HIS A 29 -4.76 7.49 1.71
C HIS A 29 -3.46 8.33 1.71
N ASN A 30 -2.84 8.56 2.88
CA ASN A 30 -1.58 9.31 3.02
C ASN A 30 -0.34 8.42 3.11
N VAL A 31 -0.47 7.11 2.94
CA VAL A 31 0.64 6.17 3.01
C VAL A 31 1.04 5.82 1.57
N PRO A 32 2.29 6.10 1.14
CA PRO A 32 2.79 5.56 -0.11
C PRO A 32 2.70 4.04 -0.08
N LEU A 33 1.82 3.49 -0.92
CA LEU A 33 1.47 2.08 -0.95
C LEU A 33 1.70 1.55 -2.35
N TRP A 34 2.44 0.45 -2.45
CA TRP A 34 2.47 -0.39 -3.64
C TRP A 34 1.87 -1.75 -3.32
N LEU A 35 0.72 -2.05 -3.92
CA LEU A 35 0.04 -3.33 -3.78
C LEU A 35 0.21 -4.15 -5.05
N MET A 36 0.63 -5.41 -4.90
CA MET A 36 0.68 -6.41 -5.97
C MET A 36 -0.28 -7.56 -5.63
N HIS A 37 -1.01 -8.08 -6.63
CA HIS A 37 -1.97 -9.17 -6.40
C HIS A 37 -2.13 -10.04 -7.65
N GLY A 38 -2.13 -11.37 -7.49
CA GLY A 38 -2.53 -12.31 -8.52
C GLY A 38 -4.03 -12.26 -8.81
N ALA A 39 -4.42 -12.16 -10.07
CA ALA A 39 -5.84 -12.08 -10.42
C ALA A 39 -6.58 -13.43 -10.27
N LYS A 40 -5.84 -14.54 -10.20
CA LYS A 40 -6.37 -15.90 -9.98
C LYS A 40 -6.19 -16.36 -8.53
N ASP A 41 -6.02 -15.43 -7.60
CA ASP A 41 -5.91 -15.73 -6.19
C ASP A 41 -7.27 -16.20 -5.62
N GLU A 42 -7.40 -17.51 -5.42
CA GLU A 42 -8.58 -18.15 -4.82
C GLU A 42 -8.62 -18.03 -3.29
N GLN A 43 -7.50 -17.69 -2.64
CA GLN A 43 -7.40 -17.57 -1.18
C GLN A 43 -7.79 -16.16 -0.72
N ALA A 44 -7.43 -15.14 -1.49
CA ALA A 44 -7.76 -13.74 -1.26
C ALA A 44 -8.19 -13.10 -2.59
N PRO A 45 -9.50 -13.00 -2.88
CA PRO A 45 -9.98 -12.46 -4.15
C PRO A 45 -9.43 -11.06 -4.44
N VAL A 46 -8.81 -10.89 -5.61
CA VAL A 46 -8.20 -9.61 -6.06
C VAL A 46 -9.15 -8.41 -6.00
N LYS A 47 -10.46 -8.67 -6.07
CA LYS A 47 -11.51 -7.65 -6.01
C LYS A 47 -11.37 -6.74 -4.79
N GLU A 48 -11.01 -7.26 -3.62
CA GLU A 48 -10.84 -6.41 -2.43
C GLU A 48 -9.64 -5.47 -2.54
N SER A 49 -8.58 -5.90 -3.22
CA SER A 49 -7.44 -5.03 -3.53
C SER A 49 -7.84 -3.94 -4.52
N GLU A 50 -8.60 -4.26 -5.56
CA GLU A 50 -9.15 -3.28 -6.51
C GLU A 50 -10.05 -2.25 -5.82
N GLU A 51 -10.93 -2.71 -4.91
CA GLU A 51 -11.80 -1.85 -4.11
C GLU A 51 -11.02 -0.94 -3.16
N LEU A 52 -9.98 -1.47 -2.49
CA LEU A 52 -9.10 -0.71 -1.62
C LEU A 52 -8.37 0.39 -2.41
N ILE A 53 -7.78 0.05 -3.57
CA ILE A 53 -7.08 1.00 -4.43
C ILE A 53 -8.02 2.11 -4.88
N SER A 54 -9.21 1.77 -5.38
CA SER A 54 -10.23 2.75 -5.77
C SER A 54 -10.63 3.67 -4.60
N ALA A 55 -10.79 3.12 -3.41
CA ALA A 55 -11.17 3.89 -2.23
C ALA A 55 -10.03 4.83 -1.75
N ILE A 56 -8.77 4.41 -1.86
CA ILE A 56 -7.59 5.25 -1.56
C ILE A 56 -7.51 6.40 -2.57
N GLU A 57 -7.68 6.13 -3.88
CA GLU A 57 -7.66 7.14 -4.94
C GLU A 57 -8.79 8.17 -4.78
N LYS A 58 -10.02 7.71 -4.48
CA LYS A 58 -11.16 8.59 -4.14
C LYS A 58 -10.89 9.46 -2.91
N GLY A 59 -10.05 8.99 -1.99
CA GLY A 59 -9.59 9.73 -0.82
C GLY A 59 -8.43 10.69 -1.11
N GLY A 60 -8.02 10.86 -2.37
CA GLY A 60 -6.90 11.72 -2.77
C GLY A 60 -5.51 11.07 -2.63
N GLY A 61 -5.45 9.80 -2.23
CA GLY A 61 -4.20 9.04 -2.19
C GLY A 61 -3.71 8.66 -3.58
N LYS A 62 -2.43 8.27 -3.66
CA LYS A 62 -1.77 7.87 -4.91
C LYS A 62 -1.12 6.49 -4.75
N PRO A 63 -1.91 5.42 -4.58
CA PRO A 63 -1.35 4.09 -4.47
C PRO A 63 -0.81 3.65 -5.84
N ARG A 64 0.14 2.73 -5.82
CA ARG A 64 0.57 1.97 -6.98
C ARG A 64 -0.06 0.58 -6.90
N PHE A 65 -0.71 0.14 -7.97
CA PHE A 65 -1.29 -1.20 -8.05
C PHE A 65 -0.68 -1.98 -9.22
N THR A 66 -0.37 -3.25 -8.99
CA THR A 66 0.11 -4.17 -10.01
C THR A 66 -0.72 -5.44 -9.92
N ARG A 67 -1.63 -5.57 -10.88
CA ARG A 67 -2.44 -6.78 -11.07
C ARG A 67 -1.67 -7.76 -11.94
N LEU A 68 -1.55 -9.00 -11.49
CA LEU A 68 -0.85 -10.08 -12.20
C LEU A 68 -1.89 -11.07 -12.73
N ASP A 69 -2.33 -10.85 -13.98
CA ASP A 69 -3.53 -11.47 -14.57
C ASP A 69 -3.53 -13.01 -14.52
N GLU A 70 -2.36 -13.63 -14.66
CA GLU A 70 -2.23 -15.09 -14.73
C GLU A 70 -1.68 -15.73 -13.45
N ARG A 71 -1.50 -14.96 -12.37
CA ARG A 71 -0.88 -15.43 -11.12
C ARG A 71 -1.91 -15.69 -10.03
N ASP A 72 -1.55 -16.62 -9.14
CA ASP A 72 -2.29 -17.02 -7.96
C ASP A 72 -1.86 -16.21 -6.71
N HIS A 73 -2.13 -16.74 -5.52
CA HIS A 73 -1.75 -16.11 -4.24
C HIS A 73 -0.22 -15.94 -4.08
N PHE A 74 0.59 -16.85 -4.65
CA PHE A 74 2.02 -16.97 -4.39
C PHE A 74 2.85 -16.19 -5.42
N ILE A 75 3.07 -14.91 -5.12
CA ILE A 75 3.77 -13.95 -6.00
C ILE A 75 5.06 -13.40 -5.37
N LEU A 76 5.68 -14.14 -4.45
CA LEU A 76 6.88 -13.70 -3.74
C LEU A 76 8.11 -13.55 -4.65
N ASP A 77 8.11 -14.17 -5.84
CA ASP A 77 9.10 -13.96 -6.90
C ASP A 77 9.20 -12.49 -7.35
N GLN A 78 8.17 -11.67 -7.10
CA GLN A 78 8.25 -10.22 -7.34
C GLN A 78 9.35 -9.52 -6.52
N TYR A 79 9.82 -10.12 -5.42
CA TYR A 79 10.97 -9.59 -4.65
C TYR A 79 12.32 -9.76 -5.34
N GLU A 80 12.43 -10.62 -6.35
CA GLU A 80 13.70 -10.86 -7.04
C GLU A 80 14.14 -9.66 -7.89
N GLY A 81 13.20 -8.81 -8.30
CA GLY A 81 13.48 -7.60 -9.06
C GLY A 81 13.91 -6.42 -8.18
N ALA A 82 14.85 -5.61 -8.68
CA ALA A 82 15.31 -4.38 -8.02
C ALA A 82 14.19 -3.34 -7.85
N ALA A 83 13.12 -3.40 -8.65
CA ALA A 83 12.07 -2.39 -8.69
C ALA A 83 11.40 -2.13 -7.33
N ILE A 84 11.19 -3.17 -6.52
CA ILE A 84 10.62 -3.03 -5.17
C ILE A 84 11.58 -2.26 -4.26
N VAL A 85 12.87 -2.63 -4.29
CA VAL A 85 13.91 -1.99 -3.49
C VAL A 85 14.07 -0.53 -3.90
N ASP A 86 14.18 -0.26 -5.20
CA ASP A 86 14.31 1.09 -5.73
C ASP A 86 13.12 1.97 -5.35
N TRP A 87 11.90 1.42 -5.49
CA TRP A 87 10.69 2.13 -5.11
C TRP A 87 10.65 2.43 -3.61
N LEU A 88 10.98 1.46 -2.76
CA LEU A 88 11.04 1.67 -1.30
C LEU A 88 12.09 2.73 -0.92
N MET A 89 13.28 2.68 -1.53
CA MET A 89 14.37 3.63 -1.27
C MET A 89 14.06 5.06 -1.73
N ALA A 90 13.19 5.21 -2.74
CA ALA A 90 12.70 6.52 -3.19
C ALA A 90 11.68 7.14 -2.22
N GLN A 91 11.06 6.37 -1.33
CA GLN A 91 10.06 6.92 -0.42
C GLN A 91 10.69 7.74 0.70
N ARG A 92 10.00 8.82 1.10
CA ARG A 92 10.36 9.66 2.23
C ARG A 92 9.09 9.98 3.00
N LYS A 93 9.19 10.00 4.33
CA LYS A 93 8.14 10.67 5.11
C LYS A 93 8.21 12.16 4.79
N PRO A 94 7.06 12.85 4.69
CA PRO A 94 7.05 14.30 4.80
C PRO A 94 7.84 14.66 6.06
N ALA A 95 8.80 15.59 5.95
CA ALA A 95 9.42 16.15 7.15
C ALA A 95 8.26 16.59 8.04
N SER A 96 8.18 16.04 9.26
CA SER A 96 7.22 16.53 10.25
C SER A 96 7.40 18.04 10.25
N ALA A 97 6.33 18.80 9.99
CA ALA A 97 6.35 20.23 10.22
C ALA A 97 7.01 20.41 11.59
N ALA A 98 8.14 21.11 11.58
CA ALA A 98 8.90 21.37 12.79
C ALA A 98 7.90 21.87 13.83
N SER A 99 7.89 21.22 14.98
CA SER A 99 7.16 21.58 16.17
C SER A 99 6.87 23.08 16.23
N SER A 100 5.61 23.47 16.03
CA SER A 100 5.15 24.77 16.48
C SER A 100 5.31 24.79 18.00
N SER A 101 6.38 25.41 18.46
CA SER A 101 6.65 25.66 19.88
C SER A 101 5.44 26.34 20.54
N PRO A 102 5.12 26.03 21.80
CA PRO A 102 4.07 26.72 22.53
C PRO A 102 4.53 28.14 22.84
N THR A 103 3.72 29.13 22.47
CA THR A 103 3.90 30.52 22.92
C THR A 103 3.67 30.58 24.42
N GLN A 104 4.63 31.16 25.14
CA GLN A 104 4.56 31.52 26.56
C GLN A 104 3.44 32.53 26.84
#